data_AF-A0A351AQ77-F1
#
_entry.id   AF-A0A351AQ77-F1
#
_cell.length_a   1.000
_cell.length_b   1.000
_cell.length_c   1.000
_cell.angle_alpha   90.00
_cell.angle_beta   90.00
_cell.angle_gamma   90.00
#
_symmetry.space_group_name_H-M   'P 1'
#
loop_
_entity.id
_entity.type
_entity.pdbx_description
1 polymer ?
#
loop_
_entity_poly.entity_id
_entity_poly.type
_entity_poly.pdbx_seq_one_letter_code
_entity_poly.pdbx_strand_id
1 'polypeptide(L)'
;RDKEHGGIARINYKGETVYDGLMLDAVFAEGTQAPTQNPDGSVGAMIDVGGMTYKEAVEQHNVRPVMTGMWYAMNYGWGMCAMPGSIQDNTWFALREITLGYRLPEKVCKKFGANYLRLGFTARNICYLINKLTDGLNPASISSNNPLQPMDIGGVPFYRTFALNLTVRF
;
A
#
# COMPACT_ATOMS: atom_id res chain seq x y z
N ARG A 1 7.03 14.27 4.46
CA ARG A 1 8.22 14.54 3.61
C ARG A 1 9.18 15.39 4.41
N ASP A 2 10.46 15.30 4.10
CA ASP A 2 11.52 16.19 4.59
C ASP A 2 12.24 16.83 3.38
N LYS A 3 13.26 17.65 3.64
CA LYS A 3 14.02 18.34 2.59
C LYS A 3 14.71 17.38 1.61
N GLU A 4 15.24 16.25 2.10
CA GLU A 4 15.97 15.28 1.27
C GLU A 4 15.01 14.48 0.37
N HIS A 5 13.76 14.32 0.80
CA HIS A 5 12.71 13.60 0.08
C HIS A 5 11.72 14.53 -0.64
N GLY A 6 12.18 15.72 -1.07
CA GLY A 6 11.41 16.64 -1.92
C GLY A 6 10.32 17.45 -1.21
N GLY A 7 10.42 17.60 0.12
CA GLY A 7 9.58 18.49 0.90
C GLY A 7 9.98 19.96 0.71
N ILE A 8 8.98 20.82 0.45
CA ILE A 8 9.20 22.25 0.29
C ILE A 8 9.06 22.98 1.62
N ALA A 9 9.75 24.12 1.73
CA ALA A 9 9.76 24.93 2.95
C ALA A 9 8.36 25.50 3.23
N ARG A 10 7.96 25.46 4.50
CA ARG A 10 6.72 26.01 5.01
C ARG A 10 6.96 26.49 6.43
N ILE A 11 6.37 27.62 6.81
CA ILE A 11 6.41 28.07 8.20
C ILE A 11 5.28 27.39 8.99
N ASN A 12 5.59 26.78 10.14
CA ASN A 12 4.62 26.11 11.00
C ASN A 12 3.91 27.10 11.96
N TYR A 13 2.98 26.60 12.78
CA TYR A 13 2.23 27.42 13.74
C TYR A 13 3.09 28.02 14.87
N LYS A 14 4.35 27.60 14.99
CA LYS A 14 5.34 28.14 15.93
C LYS A 14 6.25 29.19 15.29
N GLY A 15 6.08 29.49 14.00
CA GLY A 15 6.98 30.38 13.25
C GLY A 15 8.27 29.71 12.77
N GLU A 16 8.39 28.39 12.88
CA GLU A 16 9.60 27.66 12.46
C GLU A 16 9.49 27.22 11.00
N THR A 17 10.58 27.33 10.24
CA THR A 17 10.66 26.75 8.90
C THR A 17 10.79 25.22 9.00
N VAL A 18 9.81 24.52 8.43
CA VAL A 18 9.78 23.07 8.29
C VAL A 18 9.73 22.69 6.81
N TYR A 19 10.26 21.52 6.45
CA TYR A 19 10.31 21.04 5.05
C TYR A 19 9.28 19.93 4.82
N ASP A 20 8.04 20.16 5.26
CA ASP A 20 6.95 19.19 5.16
C ASP A 20 5.86 19.62 4.16
N GLY A 21 6.07 20.71 3.43
CA GLY A 21 5.18 21.16 2.37
C GLY A 21 5.24 20.25 1.15
N LEU A 22 4.13 20.16 0.43
CA LEU A 22 4.02 19.36 -0.78
C LEU A 22 3.95 20.25 -2.02
N MET A 23 4.91 20.08 -2.94
CA MET A 23 4.83 20.67 -4.28
C MET A 23 3.95 19.80 -5.17
N LEU A 24 2.77 20.31 -5.53
CA LEU A 24 1.82 19.63 -6.41
C LEU A 24 2.13 19.94 -7.88
N ASP A 25 1.99 18.92 -8.74
CA ASP A 25 1.94 19.11 -10.19
C ASP A 25 0.48 19.30 -10.60
N ALA A 26 0.00 20.53 -10.47
CA ALA A 26 -1.40 20.88 -10.68
C ALA A 26 -1.56 22.34 -11.12
N VAL A 27 -2.69 22.64 -11.76
CA VAL A 27 -3.13 23.99 -12.12
C VAL A 27 -4.40 24.32 -11.32
N PHE A 28 -4.47 25.52 -10.76
CA PHE A 28 -5.67 25.98 -10.07
C PHE A 28 -6.78 26.27 -11.07
N ALA A 29 -8.01 25.87 -10.75
CA ALA A 29 -9.18 26.19 -11.56
C ALA A 29 -9.40 27.71 -11.59
N GLU A 30 -9.98 28.22 -12.68
CA GLU A 30 -10.34 29.64 -12.79
C GLU A 30 -11.20 30.10 -11.60
N GLY A 31 -10.93 31.31 -11.10
CA GLY A 31 -11.62 31.89 -9.94
C GLY A 31 -11.21 31.31 -8.58
N THR A 32 -10.17 30.46 -8.53
CA THR A 32 -9.64 29.95 -7.25
C THR A 32 -8.83 31.02 -6.52
N GLN A 33 -9.12 31.19 -5.23
CA GLN A 33 -8.29 32.00 -4.34
C GLN A 33 -7.50 31.11 -3.37
N ALA A 34 -6.26 31.50 -3.09
CA ALA A 34 -5.40 30.80 -2.15
C ALA A 34 -4.77 31.76 -1.13
N PRO A 35 -4.60 31.34 0.14
CA PRO A 35 -3.97 32.17 1.15
C PRO A 35 -2.45 32.21 0.96
N THR A 36 -1.89 33.41 1.06
CA THR A 36 -0.44 33.61 1.23
C THR A 36 0.02 33.19 2.64
N GLN A 37 1.33 33.05 2.82
CA GLN A 37 1.94 32.78 4.12
C GLN A 37 2.60 34.04 4.68
N ASN A 38 2.18 34.46 5.88
CA ASN A 38 2.86 35.54 6.60
C ASN A 38 4.23 35.07 7.15
N PRO A 39 5.16 35.99 7.48
CA PRO A 39 6.48 35.64 8.03
C PRO A 39 6.44 34.85 9.36
N ASP A 40 5.36 34.98 10.11
CA ASP A 40 5.13 34.24 11.37
C ASP A 40 4.45 32.86 11.15
N GLY A 41 4.15 32.50 9.89
CA GLY A 41 3.46 31.26 9.52
C GLY A 41 1.94 31.31 9.60
N SER A 42 1.36 32.44 10.00
CA SER A 42 -0.09 32.65 9.97
C SER A 42 -0.64 32.76 8.54
N VAL A 43 -1.95 32.63 8.41
CA VAL A 43 -2.67 32.77 7.13
C VAL A 43 -2.64 34.23 6.71
N GLY A 44 -2.09 34.50 5.53
CA GLY A 44 -2.02 35.83 4.93
C GLY A 44 -3.26 36.18 4.10
N ALA A 45 -3.12 37.22 3.27
CA ALA A 45 -4.17 37.63 2.35
C ALA A 45 -4.48 36.52 1.31
N MET A 46 -5.76 36.43 0.94
CA MET A 46 -6.19 35.64 -0.20
C MET A 46 -5.80 36.36 -1.49
N ILE A 47 -5.20 35.62 -2.41
CA ILE A 47 -4.87 36.10 -3.74
C ILE A 47 -5.54 35.22 -4.79
N ASP A 48 -5.90 35.80 -5.92
CA ASP A 48 -6.38 35.04 -7.07
C ASP A 48 -5.22 34.27 -7.70
N VAL A 49 -5.38 32.96 -7.78
CA VAL A 49 -4.40 32.04 -8.38
C VAL A 49 -5.01 31.25 -9.53
N GLY A 50 -6.22 31.63 -9.99
CA GLY A 50 -6.90 30.93 -11.07
C GLY A 50 -6.04 30.85 -12.33
N GLY A 51 -5.90 29.65 -12.88
CA GLY A 51 -5.07 29.39 -14.07
C GLY A 51 -3.56 29.31 -13.82
N MET A 52 -3.07 29.65 -12.61
CA MET A 52 -1.65 29.47 -12.26
C MET A 52 -1.34 28.02 -11.92
N THR A 53 -0.11 27.59 -12.20
CA THR A 53 0.39 26.34 -11.64
C THR A 53 0.58 26.48 -10.12
N TYR A 54 0.44 25.37 -9.40
CA TYR A 54 0.70 25.34 -7.96
C TYR A 54 2.13 25.81 -7.63
N LYS A 55 3.09 25.45 -8.49
CA LYS A 55 4.48 25.85 -8.36
C LYS A 55 4.65 27.37 -8.46
N GLU A 56 4.07 28.01 -9.46
CA GLU A 56 4.13 29.48 -9.62
C GLU A 56 3.50 30.19 -8.44
N ALA A 57 2.34 29.73 -7.97
CA ALA A 57 1.65 30.30 -6.82
C ALA A 57 2.52 30.26 -5.55
N VAL A 58 3.22 29.15 -5.31
CA VAL A 58 4.12 29.01 -4.16
C VAL A 58 5.39 29.84 -4.32
N GLU A 59 6.08 29.74 -5.46
CA GLU A 59 7.40 30.36 -5.66
C GLU A 59 7.34 31.88 -5.90
N GLN A 60 6.32 32.35 -6.63
CA GLN A 60 6.22 33.76 -7.06
C GLN A 60 5.28 34.57 -6.17
N HIS A 61 4.26 33.94 -5.60
CA HIS A 61 3.22 34.62 -4.84
C HIS A 61 3.18 34.23 -3.36
N ASN A 62 4.13 33.41 -2.91
CA ASN A 62 4.25 33.00 -1.51
C ASN A 62 2.94 32.40 -0.96
N VAL A 63 2.22 31.66 -1.80
CA VAL A 63 1.05 30.88 -1.38
C VAL A 63 1.48 29.85 -0.36
N ARG A 64 0.72 29.74 0.72
CA ARG A 64 1.00 28.81 1.80
C ARG A 64 0.96 27.37 1.28
N PRO A 65 2.08 26.63 1.32
CA PRO A 65 2.09 25.24 0.89
C PRO A 65 1.18 24.36 1.74
N VAL A 66 0.55 23.37 1.10
CA VAL A 66 -0.22 22.35 1.81
C VAL A 66 0.74 21.43 2.56
N MET A 67 0.40 21.11 3.80
CA MET A 67 1.17 20.13 4.57
C MET A 67 1.02 18.75 3.90
N THR A 68 2.15 18.07 3.65
CA THR A 68 2.14 16.75 3.00
C THR A 68 1.22 15.76 3.72
N GLY A 69 1.30 15.70 5.05
CA GLY A 69 0.45 14.80 5.84
C GLY A 69 -1.04 15.10 5.70
N MET A 70 -1.42 16.38 5.64
CA MET A 70 -2.82 16.78 5.43
C MET A 70 -3.29 16.41 4.04
N TRP A 71 -2.46 16.63 3.01
CA TRP A 71 -2.82 16.32 1.65
C TRP A 71 -3.14 14.83 1.49
N TYR A 72 -2.26 13.94 1.96
CA TYR A 72 -2.51 12.50 1.91
C TYR A 72 -3.71 12.09 2.79
N ALA A 73 -3.87 12.67 3.99
CA ALA A 73 -5.03 12.36 4.82
C ALA A 73 -6.37 12.74 4.16
N MET A 74 -6.41 13.85 3.43
CA MET A 74 -7.62 14.36 2.78
C MET A 74 -7.87 13.79 1.39
N ASN A 75 -6.92 13.07 0.80
CA ASN A 75 -7.07 12.52 -0.56
C ASN A 75 -6.98 11.00 -0.60
N TYR A 76 -6.22 10.40 0.31
CA TYR A 76 -6.08 8.95 0.48
C TYR A 76 -6.76 8.46 1.77
N GLY A 77 -7.51 9.34 2.44
CA GLY A 77 -8.28 9.01 3.63
C GLY A 77 -9.53 8.18 3.33
N TRP A 78 -10.12 7.63 4.39
CA TRP A 78 -11.34 6.84 4.29
C TRP A 78 -12.53 7.67 3.80
N GLY A 79 -13.26 7.19 2.80
CA GLY A 79 -14.42 7.89 2.21
C GLY A 79 -14.08 8.97 1.17
N MET A 80 -12.81 9.12 0.78
CA MET A 80 -12.41 9.99 -0.32
C MET A 80 -12.68 9.35 -1.69
N CYS A 81 -12.75 10.18 -2.73
CA CYS A 81 -12.96 9.70 -4.09
C CYS A 81 -11.78 8.84 -4.58
N ALA A 82 -12.06 7.93 -5.52
CA ALA A 82 -11.04 7.07 -6.11
C ALA A 82 -9.98 7.92 -6.83
N MET A 83 -8.76 7.92 -6.30
CA MET A 83 -7.59 8.55 -6.90
C MET A 83 -6.99 7.69 -8.03
N PRO A 84 -6.14 8.27 -8.91
CA PRO A 84 -5.32 7.48 -9.83
C PRO A 84 -4.57 6.35 -9.09
N GLY A 85 -4.71 5.12 -9.56
CA GLY A 85 -4.16 3.92 -8.89
C GLY A 85 -5.14 3.20 -7.94
N SER A 86 -6.33 3.73 -7.70
CA SER A 86 -7.38 3.04 -6.93
C SER A 86 -8.02 1.88 -7.70
N ILE A 87 -7.91 1.89 -9.03
CA ILE A 87 -8.28 0.77 -9.90
C ILE A 87 -6.99 0.12 -10.37
N GLN A 88 -6.85 -1.17 -10.12
CA GLN A 88 -5.64 -1.94 -10.41
C GLN A 88 -5.96 -3.23 -11.17
N ASP A 89 -4.99 -3.70 -11.94
CA ASP A 89 -5.06 -5.00 -12.62
C ASP A 89 -4.97 -6.14 -11.58
N ASN A 90 -6.07 -6.84 -11.33
CA ASN A 90 -6.07 -8.04 -10.48
C ASN A 90 -5.69 -9.32 -11.27
N THR A 91 -4.62 -9.24 -12.08
CA THR A 91 -4.08 -10.42 -12.79
C THR A 91 -2.95 -11.02 -11.97
N TRP A 92 -3.09 -12.30 -11.60
CA TRP A 92 -2.08 -13.00 -10.81
C TRP A 92 -2.05 -14.49 -11.12
N PHE A 93 -0.88 -15.10 -10.89
CA PHE A 93 -0.65 -16.53 -11.03
C PHE A 93 0.18 -17.00 -9.83
N ALA A 94 -0.22 -18.09 -9.18
CA ALA A 94 0.38 -18.53 -7.93
C ALA A 94 0.74 -20.02 -7.94
N LEU A 95 1.87 -20.33 -7.31
CA LEU A 95 2.21 -21.69 -6.93
C LEU A 95 1.50 -22.03 -5.62
N ARG A 96 0.32 -22.65 -5.76
CA ARG A 96 -0.59 -22.88 -4.63
C ARG A 96 -0.14 -23.97 -3.68
N GLU A 97 0.40 -25.09 -4.16
CA GLU A 97 0.76 -26.21 -3.30
C GLU A 97 1.84 -27.09 -3.93
N ILE A 98 2.82 -27.50 -3.11
CA ILE A 98 3.72 -28.61 -3.42
C ILE A 98 3.65 -29.60 -2.25
N THR A 99 3.45 -30.88 -2.58
CA THR A 99 3.48 -31.98 -1.61
C THR A 99 4.54 -32.99 -2.02
N LEU A 100 5.48 -33.25 -1.12
CA LEU A 100 6.49 -34.30 -1.22
C LEU A 100 6.15 -35.42 -0.26
N GLY A 101 6.41 -36.67 -0.65
CA GLY A 101 6.19 -37.81 0.22
C GLY A 101 7.20 -38.91 -0.03
N TYR A 102 7.76 -39.44 1.04
CA TYR A 102 8.70 -40.54 1.02
C TYR A 102 8.15 -41.72 1.82
N ARG A 103 8.00 -42.86 1.14
CA ARG A 103 7.67 -44.13 1.78
C ARG A 103 8.94 -44.74 2.35
N LEU A 104 8.94 -45.01 3.64
CA LEU A 104 10.09 -45.64 4.30
C LEU A 104 10.25 -47.10 3.84
N PRO A 105 11.50 -47.60 3.73
CA PRO A 105 11.76 -49.00 3.41
C PRO A 105 11.19 -49.94 4.46
N GLU A 106 10.77 -51.15 4.06
CA GLU A 106 10.17 -52.14 4.97
C GLU A 106 11.05 -52.49 6.18
N LYS A 107 12.39 -52.48 6.01
CA LYS A 107 13.34 -52.71 7.10
C LYS A 107 13.16 -51.71 8.24
N VAL A 108 12.77 -50.47 7.94
CA VAL A 108 12.49 -49.44 8.93
C VAL A 108 11.09 -49.66 9.51
N CYS A 109 10.09 -49.88 8.66
CA CYS A 109 8.70 -50.10 9.10
C CYS A 109 8.59 -51.24 10.11
N LYS A 110 9.26 -52.38 9.86
CA LYS A 110 9.28 -53.54 10.76
C LYS A 110 9.88 -53.25 12.13
N LYS A 111 10.86 -52.33 12.24
CA LYS A 111 11.43 -51.92 13.54
C LYS A 111 10.40 -51.19 14.41
N PHE A 112 9.43 -50.53 13.79
CA PHE A 112 8.35 -49.80 14.46
C PHE A 112 7.05 -50.61 14.53
N GLY A 113 7.06 -51.90 14.17
CA GLY A 113 5.87 -52.75 14.16
C GLY A 113 4.79 -52.31 13.17
N ALA A 114 5.16 -51.54 12.13
CA ALA A 114 4.24 -51.03 11.13
C ALA A 114 4.44 -51.75 9.78
N ASN A 115 3.36 -51.93 9.03
CA ASN A 115 3.38 -52.40 7.64
C ASN A 115 3.72 -51.27 6.66
N TYR A 116 3.38 -50.04 7.02
CA TYR A 116 3.57 -48.87 6.17
C TYR A 116 3.90 -47.63 6.99
N LEU A 117 4.97 -46.93 6.60
CA LEU A 117 5.29 -45.61 7.08
C LEU A 117 5.57 -44.68 5.89
N ARG A 118 4.92 -43.52 5.87
CA ARG A 118 5.21 -42.44 4.91
C ARG A 118 5.39 -41.13 5.67
N LEU A 119 6.51 -40.48 5.39
CA LEU A 119 6.75 -39.09 5.77
C LEU A 119 6.34 -38.21 4.60
N GLY A 120 5.58 -37.16 4.85
CA GLY A 120 5.24 -36.17 3.84
C GLY A 120 5.45 -34.76 4.33
N PHE A 121 5.72 -33.87 3.38
CA PHE A 121 5.86 -32.45 3.58
C PHE A 121 4.99 -31.74 2.55
N THR A 122 4.16 -30.81 3.01
CA THR A 122 3.28 -30.01 2.17
C THR A 122 3.55 -28.53 2.43
N ALA A 123 3.80 -27.78 1.38
CA ALA A 123 3.90 -26.33 1.41
C ALA A 123 2.75 -25.73 0.61
N ARG A 124 1.94 -24.86 1.23
CA ARG A 124 0.80 -24.15 0.61
C ARG A 124 1.06 -22.66 0.54
N ASN A 125 0.50 -22.04 -0.50
CA ASN A 125 0.67 -20.64 -0.87
C ASN A 125 2.15 -20.26 -0.98
N ILE A 126 2.95 -20.98 -1.78
CA ILE A 126 4.41 -20.83 -1.79
C ILE A 126 4.83 -19.44 -2.30
N CYS A 127 4.30 -19.01 -3.45
CA CYS A 127 4.55 -17.68 -3.98
C CYS A 127 3.56 -17.31 -5.09
N TYR A 128 3.53 -16.02 -5.41
CA TYR A 128 3.03 -15.52 -6.69
C TYR A 128 4.15 -15.56 -7.71
N LEU A 129 3.87 -16.17 -8.86
CA LEU A 129 4.71 -16.13 -10.05
C LEU A 129 4.42 -14.88 -10.89
N ILE A 130 3.17 -14.41 -10.84
CA ILE A 130 2.71 -13.15 -11.42
C ILE A 130 1.84 -12.46 -10.37
N ASN A 131 2.10 -11.19 -10.09
CA ASN A 131 1.21 -10.32 -9.32
C ASN A 131 1.26 -8.91 -9.93
N LYS A 132 0.15 -8.45 -10.51
CA LYS A 132 0.04 -7.10 -11.08
C LYS A 132 -0.48 -6.05 -10.10
N LEU A 133 -0.97 -6.46 -8.92
CA LEU A 133 -1.36 -5.50 -7.89
C LEU A 133 -0.14 -4.72 -7.40
N THR A 134 -0.34 -3.44 -7.12
CA THR A 134 0.68 -2.57 -6.53
C THR A 134 0.58 -2.61 -5.00
N ASP A 135 1.49 -1.90 -4.32
CA ASP A 135 1.43 -1.66 -2.87
C ASP A 135 1.52 -2.93 -1.99
N GLY A 136 1.99 -4.04 -2.56
CA GLY A 136 2.16 -5.30 -1.86
C GLY A 136 0.84 -5.97 -1.48
N LEU A 137 -0.27 -5.60 -2.13
CA LEU A 137 -1.58 -6.18 -1.89
C LEU A 137 -1.59 -7.68 -2.22
N ASN A 138 -2.35 -8.42 -1.41
CA ASN A 138 -2.56 -9.85 -1.58
C ASN A 138 -3.79 -10.08 -2.46
N PRO A 139 -3.64 -10.49 -3.73
CA PRO A 139 -4.78 -10.65 -4.64
C PRO A 139 -5.74 -11.79 -4.26
N ALA A 140 -5.30 -12.71 -3.38
CA ALA A 140 -6.15 -13.76 -2.84
C ALA A 140 -6.87 -13.33 -1.55
N SER A 141 -6.60 -12.12 -1.04
CA SER A 141 -7.38 -11.57 0.05
C SER A 141 -8.69 -11.01 -0.49
N ILE A 142 -9.78 -11.30 0.21
CA ILE A 142 -11.10 -10.76 -0.09
C ILE A 142 -11.51 -9.86 1.08
N SER A 143 -11.77 -8.58 0.78
CA SER A 143 -12.34 -7.66 1.77
C SER A 143 -13.87 -7.73 1.80
N SER A 144 -14.50 -8.29 0.76
CA SER A 144 -15.94 -8.50 0.67
C SER A 144 -16.26 -9.80 -0.07
N ASN A 145 -17.33 -10.47 0.32
CA ASN A 145 -17.92 -11.61 -0.40
C ASN A 145 -19.04 -11.16 -1.35
N ASN A 146 -19.34 -9.86 -1.43
CA ASN A 146 -20.32 -9.31 -2.34
C ASN A 146 -19.71 -9.18 -3.75
N PRO A 147 -20.21 -9.92 -4.76
CA PRO A 147 -19.67 -9.89 -6.11
C PRO A 147 -19.83 -8.52 -6.79
N LEU A 148 -20.71 -7.65 -6.26
CA LEU A 148 -20.92 -6.29 -6.77
C LEU A 148 -20.01 -5.24 -6.10
N GLN A 149 -19.16 -5.66 -5.17
CA GLN A 149 -18.22 -4.78 -4.48
C GLN A 149 -16.80 -5.38 -4.53
N PRO A 150 -16.14 -5.38 -5.70
CA PRO A 150 -14.80 -5.90 -5.89
C PRO A 150 -13.74 -4.91 -5.35
N MET A 151 -13.92 -4.48 -4.10
CA MET A 151 -13.00 -3.56 -3.42
C MET A 151 -12.13 -4.36 -2.45
N ASP A 152 -10.84 -4.04 -2.42
CA ASP A 152 -9.94 -4.46 -1.37
C ASP A 152 -9.53 -3.23 -0.54
N ILE A 153 -9.82 -3.27 0.76
CA ILE A 153 -9.64 -2.13 1.69
C ILE A 153 -8.64 -2.44 2.80
N GLY A 154 -7.71 -3.36 2.56
CA GLY A 154 -6.75 -3.80 3.56
C GLY A 154 -7.01 -5.23 4.01
N GLY A 155 -6.82 -6.14 3.06
CA GLY A 155 -6.93 -7.57 3.28
C GLY A 155 -5.86 -8.18 4.18
N VAL A 156 -5.95 -9.51 4.35
CA VAL A 156 -4.93 -10.26 5.10
C VAL A 156 -3.63 -10.36 4.30
N PRO A 157 -2.46 -10.17 4.96
CA PRO A 157 -1.18 -10.40 4.32
C PRO A 157 -1.08 -11.81 3.75
N PHE A 158 -0.31 -11.97 2.67
CA PHE A 158 -0.05 -13.28 2.10
C PHE A 158 0.76 -14.14 3.08
N TYR A 159 0.20 -15.28 3.47
CA TYR A 159 0.84 -16.23 4.39
C TYR A 159 1.11 -17.57 3.72
N ARG A 160 2.21 -18.20 4.16
CA ARG A 160 2.67 -19.52 3.72
C ARG A 160 2.38 -20.53 4.80
N THR A 161 1.88 -21.71 4.44
CA THR A 161 1.64 -22.79 5.41
C THR A 161 2.52 -23.98 5.05
N PHE A 162 3.24 -24.50 6.04
CA PHE A 162 4.04 -25.71 5.91
C PHE A 162 3.50 -26.78 6.86
N ALA A 163 3.36 -28.00 6.38
CA ALA A 163 2.84 -29.12 7.15
C ALA A 163 3.72 -30.35 6.96
N LEU A 164 4.05 -31.02 8.08
CA LEU A 164 4.65 -32.35 8.08
C LEU A 164 3.55 -33.37 8.40
N ASN A 165 3.49 -34.45 7.62
CA ASN A 165 2.56 -35.54 7.84
C ASN A 165 3.32 -36.87 8.02
N LEU A 166 2.87 -37.68 8.98
CA LEU A 166 3.30 -39.05 9.15
C LEU A 166 2.08 -39.96 8.98
N THR A 167 2.11 -40.86 8.01
CA THR A 167 1.09 -41.88 7.83
C THR A 167 1.63 -43.22 8.28
N VAL A 168 0.92 -43.86 9.22
CA VAL A 168 1.25 -45.19 9.75
C VAL A 168 0.12 -46.15 9.43
N ARG A 169 0.46 -47.37 8.98
CA ARG A 169 -0.49 -48.50 8.91
C ARG A 169 0.14 -49.72 9.58
N PHE A 170 -0.61 -50.34 10.47
CA PHE A 170 -0.23 -51.55 11.21
C PHE A 170 -0.55 -52.83 10.45
#